data_AF-B9YE97-F1
#
_entry.id   AF-B9YE97-F1
#
_cell.length_a   1.000
_cell.length_b   1.000
_cell.length_c   1.000
_cell.angle_alpha   90.00
_cell.angle_beta   90.00
_cell.angle_gamma   90.00
#
_symmetry.space_group_name_H-M   'P 1'
#
loop_
_entity.id
_entity.type
_entity.pdbx_description
1 polymer ?
#
loop_
_entity_poly.entity_id
_entity_poly.type
_entity_poly.pdbx_seq_one_letter_code
_entity_poly.pdbx_strand_id
1 'polypeptide(L)'
;MNIMTDNKVLFTKEMQKDYTILIPMMAPIHFQLLRNVLVHSRYNVELLENTGPSVVEQGLKYVHNDTCYPALLVIGQMIDALKSGKYDVHKTALIITQTGGGCRASNYIYLLRKALKKADLGFVPVISLNLSGLDSQPGLN
;
A
#
# COMPACT_ATOMS: atom_id res chain seq x y z
N MET A 1 21.86 6.14 4.15
CA MET A 1 21.56 7.48 3.58
C MET A 1 20.21 7.37 2.89
N ASN A 2 19.12 7.86 3.51
CA ASN A 2 17.82 7.86 2.85
C ASN A 2 17.86 8.88 1.71
N ILE A 3 17.81 8.41 0.48
CA ILE A 3 17.71 9.28 -0.71
C ILE A 3 16.27 9.79 -0.75
N MET A 4 15.99 10.86 0.00
CA MET A 4 14.73 11.58 -0.08
C MET A 4 14.72 12.41 -1.36
N THR A 5 14.17 11.85 -2.43
CA THR A 5 13.75 12.64 -3.59
C THR A 5 12.22 12.71 -3.53
N ASP A 6 11.74 13.87 -3.07
CA ASP A 6 10.33 14.29 -3.05
C ASP A 6 9.38 13.45 -2.18
N ASN A 7 9.41 13.63 -0.84
CA ASN A 7 8.46 13.08 0.16
C ASN A 7 8.17 11.56 0.09
N LYS A 8 8.94 10.79 -0.66
CA LYS A 8 8.68 9.38 -0.96
C LYS A 8 9.68 8.51 -0.19
N VAL A 9 9.15 7.62 0.65
CA VAL A 9 9.95 6.54 1.24
C VAL A 9 10.07 5.42 0.22
N LEU A 10 11.29 5.16 -0.22
CA LEU A 10 11.61 4.10 -1.18
C LEU A 10 11.70 2.75 -0.48
N PHE A 11 11.20 1.72 -1.14
CA PHE A 11 11.38 0.34 -0.71
C PHE A 11 12.70 -0.19 -1.28
N THR A 12 13.68 -0.47 -0.41
CA THR A 12 15.05 -0.85 -0.82
C THR A 12 15.26 -2.36 -0.87
N LYS A 13 16.40 -2.80 -1.43
CA LYS A 13 16.76 -4.23 -1.50
C LYS A 13 17.01 -4.85 -0.13
N GLU A 14 17.50 -4.05 0.81
CA GLU A 14 17.69 -4.48 2.20
C GLU A 14 16.33 -4.71 2.87
N MET A 15 15.36 -3.83 2.64
CA MET A 15 14.00 -3.96 3.17
C MET A 15 13.30 -5.23 2.69
N GLN A 16 13.59 -5.71 1.47
CA GLN A 16 13.00 -6.94 0.92
C GLN A 16 13.12 -8.15 1.85
N LYS A 17 14.21 -8.25 2.62
CA LYS A 17 14.47 -9.41 3.49
C LYS A 17 13.66 -9.37 4.79
N ASP A 18 13.45 -8.18 5.33
CA ASP A 18 12.98 -7.99 6.70
C ASP A 18 11.55 -7.42 6.78
N TYR A 19 11.01 -6.89 5.67
CA TYR A 19 9.71 -6.23 5.66
C TYR A 19 8.58 -7.19 5.30
N THR A 20 7.43 -7.01 5.94
CA THR A 20 6.15 -7.56 5.48
C THR A 20 5.49 -6.59 4.51
N ILE A 21 5.09 -7.06 3.33
CA ILE A 21 4.39 -6.26 2.33
C ILE A 21 2.89 -6.58 2.40
N LEU A 22 2.08 -5.59 2.74
CA LEU A 22 0.62 -5.73 2.81
C LEU A 22 -0.02 -5.40 1.46
N ILE A 23 -0.80 -6.36 0.97
CA ILE A 23 -1.57 -6.27 -0.27
C ILE A 23 -3.04 -6.03 0.10
N PRO A 24 -3.73 -5.02 -0.47
CA PRO A 24 -5.14 -4.81 -0.22
C PRO A 24 -6.00 -5.87 -0.92
N MET A 25 -7.11 -6.24 -0.32
CA MET A 25 -8.09 -7.11 -0.98
C MET A 25 -8.98 -6.28 -1.89
N MET A 26 -8.71 -6.33 -3.20
CA MET A 26 -9.58 -5.69 -4.21
C MET A 26 -10.40 -6.71 -5.00
N ALA A 27 -9.86 -7.91 -5.22
CA ALA A 27 -10.55 -9.00 -5.91
C ALA A 27 -10.00 -10.37 -5.43
N PRO A 28 -10.81 -11.23 -4.78
CA PRO A 28 -10.33 -12.42 -4.10
C PRO A 28 -9.44 -13.35 -4.94
N ILE A 29 -9.93 -13.75 -6.12
CA ILE A 29 -9.23 -14.70 -6.98
C ILE A 29 -7.91 -14.12 -7.51
N HIS A 30 -7.95 -12.89 -8.03
CA HIS A 30 -6.78 -12.26 -8.65
C HIS A 30 -5.68 -11.97 -7.63
N PHE A 31 -6.05 -11.50 -6.44
CA PHE A 31 -5.08 -11.08 -5.43
C PHE A 31 -4.50 -12.26 -4.65
N GLN A 32 -5.22 -13.38 -4.54
CA GLN A 32 -4.63 -14.64 -4.08
C GLN A 32 -3.55 -15.16 -5.04
N LEU A 33 -3.82 -15.10 -6.35
CA LEU A 33 -2.82 -15.47 -7.36
C LEU A 33 -1.59 -14.54 -7.28
N LEU A 34 -1.81 -13.23 -7.22
CA LEU A 34 -0.73 -12.24 -7.09
C LEU A 34 0.11 -12.48 -5.83
N ARG A 35 -0.53 -12.75 -4.68
CA ARG A 35 0.16 -13.11 -3.45
C ARG A 35 1.08 -14.32 -3.68
N ASN A 36 0.56 -15.39 -4.28
CA ASN A 36 1.34 -16.61 -4.49
C ASN A 36 2.56 -16.36 -5.40
N VAL A 37 2.41 -15.54 -6.45
CA VAL A 37 3.53 -15.14 -7.32
C VAL A 37 4.61 -14.38 -6.54
N LEU A 38 4.21 -13.44 -5.68
CA LEU A 38 5.13 -12.64 -4.89
C LEU A 38 5.84 -13.47 -3.79
N VAL A 39 5.12 -14.39 -3.14
CA VAL A 39 5.71 -15.36 -2.20
C VAL A 39 6.74 -16.23 -2.91
N HIS A 40 6.42 -16.73 -4.10
CA HIS A 40 7.38 -17.53 -4.90
C HIS A 40 8.62 -16.71 -5.29
N SER A 41 8.44 -15.40 -5.47
CA SER A 41 9.53 -14.43 -5.71
C SER A 41 10.28 -14.02 -4.43
N ARG A 42 10.08 -14.74 -3.32
CA ARG A 42 10.73 -14.58 -2.01
C ARG A 42 10.41 -13.27 -1.28
N TYR A 43 9.29 -12.63 -1.62
CA TYR A 43 8.77 -11.52 -0.83
C TYR A 43 7.90 -12.03 0.32
N ASN A 44 8.08 -11.47 1.51
CA ASN A 44 7.18 -11.71 2.63
C ASN A 44 5.92 -10.85 2.45
N VAL A 45 4.84 -11.45 1.95
CA VAL A 45 3.61 -10.73 1.60
C VAL A 45 2.38 -11.31 2.30
N GLU A 46 1.48 -10.42 2.72
CA GLU A 46 0.20 -10.78 3.31
C GLU A 46 -0.95 -10.08 2.57
N LEU A 47 -1.99 -10.84 2.25
CA LEU A 47 -3.21 -10.30 1.67
C LEU A 47 -4.16 -9.91 2.81
N LEU A 48 -4.57 -8.65 2.84
CA LEU A 48 -5.41 -8.10 3.89
C LEU A 48 -6.84 -8.65 3.80
N GLU A 49 -7.35 -9.20 4.90
CA GLU A 49 -8.72 -9.72 4.98
C GLU A 49 -9.61 -8.91 5.93
N ASN A 50 -9.06 -7.85 6.55
CA ASN A 50 -9.85 -6.98 7.43
C ASN A 50 -10.91 -6.23 6.61
N THR A 51 -12.14 -6.22 7.12
CA THR A 51 -13.31 -5.60 6.53
C THR A 51 -14.22 -5.05 7.64
N GLY A 52 -15.28 -4.34 7.26
CA GLY A 52 -16.30 -3.86 8.20
C GLY A 52 -16.19 -2.37 8.55
N PRO A 53 -16.89 -1.93 9.61
CA PRO A 53 -17.06 -0.50 9.91
C PRO A 53 -15.76 0.25 10.19
N SER A 54 -14.76 -0.40 10.82
CA SER A 54 -13.48 0.25 11.15
C SER A 54 -12.71 0.67 9.89
N VAL A 55 -12.73 -0.17 8.84
CA VAL A 55 -12.14 0.13 7.54
C VAL A 55 -12.78 1.38 6.92
N VAL A 56 -14.12 1.47 6.98
CA VAL A 56 -14.85 2.63 6.45
C VAL A 56 -14.51 3.89 7.26
N GLU A 57 -14.46 3.78 8.59
CA GLU A 57 -14.11 4.89 9.48
C GLU A 57 -12.69 5.42 9.23
N GLN A 58 -11.68 4.53 9.14
CA GLN A 58 -10.31 4.95 8.81
C GLN A 58 -10.25 5.61 7.43
N GLY A 59 -10.98 5.08 6.44
CA GLY A 59 -11.11 5.68 5.12
C GLY A 59 -11.66 7.11 5.16
N LEU A 60 -12.82 7.30 5.80
CA LEU A 60 -13.48 8.61 5.95
C LEU A 60 -12.65 9.61 6.76
N LYS A 61 -11.85 9.12 7.72
CA LYS A 61 -11.00 9.96 8.56
C LYS A 61 -9.81 10.58 7.82
N TYR A 62 -9.23 9.87 6.86
CA TYR A 62 -7.97 10.28 6.22
C TYR A 62 -8.10 10.64 4.74
N VAL A 63 -9.15 10.16 4.06
CA VAL A 63 -9.43 10.39 2.65
C VAL A 63 -10.64 11.30 2.50
N HIS A 64 -10.63 12.19 1.51
CA HIS A 64 -11.77 13.09 1.25
C HIS A 64 -12.96 12.32 0.66
N ASN A 65 -14.17 12.65 1.09
CA ASN A 65 -15.41 11.95 0.72
C ASN A 65 -15.78 12.04 -0.78
N ASP A 66 -15.20 13.00 -1.51
CA ASP A 66 -15.36 13.16 -2.97
C ASP A 66 -14.46 12.21 -3.80
N THR A 67 -13.73 11.33 -3.12
CA THR A 67 -12.96 10.26 -3.77
C THR A 67 -13.88 9.10 -4.12
N CYS A 68 -13.56 8.33 -5.17
CA CYS A 68 -14.30 7.10 -5.45
C CYS A 68 -14.25 6.16 -4.24
N TYR A 69 -15.40 5.62 -3.86
CA TYR A 69 -15.57 4.77 -2.69
C TYR A 69 -14.57 3.59 -2.59
N PRO A 70 -14.19 2.90 -3.69
CA PRO A 70 -13.18 1.85 -3.61
C PRO A 70 -11.81 2.34 -3.14
N ALA A 71 -11.40 3.58 -3.46
CA ALA A 71 -10.16 4.15 -2.96
C ALA A 71 -10.22 4.35 -1.44
N LEU A 72 -11.37 4.83 -0.96
CA LEU A 72 -11.62 5.04 0.46
C LEU A 72 -11.53 3.72 1.22
N LEU A 73 -12.17 2.66 0.71
CA LEU A 73 -12.11 1.34 1.33
C LEU A 73 -10.70 0.74 1.31
N VAL A 74 -9.99 0.81 0.19
CA VAL A 74 -8.62 0.26 0.08
C VAL A 74 -7.66 0.99 1.02
N ILE A 75 -7.69 2.33 1.03
CA ILE A 75 -6.84 3.12 1.91
C ILE A 75 -7.23 2.92 3.37
N GLY A 76 -8.53 2.86 3.66
CA GLY A 76 -9.06 2.55 4.98
C GLY A 76 -8.59 1.19 5.47
N GLN A 77 -8.62 0.16 4.60
CA GLN A 77 -8.21 -1.21 4.93
C GLN A 77 -6.74 -1.27 5.33
N MET A 78 -5.88 -0.56 4.57
CA MET A 78 -4.46 -0.48 4.86
C MET A 78 -4.16 0.28 6.15
N ILE A 79 -4.81 1.42 6.40
CA ILE A 79 -4.58 2.21 7.63
C ILE A 79 -5.10 1.45 8.86
N ASP A 80 -6.26 0.81 8.74
CA ASP A 80 -6.83 -0.05 9.78
C ASP A 80 -5.87 -1.21 10.11
N ALA A 81 -5.32 -1.87 9.09
CA ALA A 81 -4.33 -2.92 9.27
C ALA A 81 -3.07 -2.42 10.00
N LEU A 82 -2.50 -1.28 9.60
CA LEU A 82 -1.32 -0.69 10.27
C LEU A 82 -1.59 -0.31 11.73
N LYS A 83 -2.83 0.08 12.06
CA LYS A 83 -3.22 0.46 13.43
C LYS A 83 -3.72 -0.68 14.30
N SER A 84 -3.93 -1.86 13.72
CA SER A 84 -4.44 -3.04 14.44
C SER A 84 -3.51 -3.54 15.54
N GLY A 85 -2.23 -3.13 15.55
CA GLY A 85 -1.19 -3.67 16.43
C GLY A 85 -0.66 -5.04 16.00
N LYS A 86 -1.18 -5.63 14.92
CA LYS A 86 -0.72 -6.94 14.39
C LYS A 86 0.64 -6.84 13.69
N TYR A 87 1.00 -5.66 13.17
CA TYR A 87 2.21 -5.47 12.37
C TYR A 87 3.18 -4.48 13.02
N ASP A 88 4.48 -4.75 12.89
CA ASP A 88 5.52 -3.75 13.13
C ASP A 88 5.53 -2.77 11.94
N VAL A 89 4.96 -1.58 12.15
CA VAL A 89 4.84 -0.54 11.11
C VAL A 89 6.20 -0.05 10.61
N HIS A 90 7.29 -0.22 11.37
CA HIS A 90 8.64 0.12 10.92
C HIS A 90 9.26 -0.94 10.01
N LYS A 91 8.71 -2.15 10.01
CA LYS A 91 9.08 -3.28 9.13
C LYS A 91 7.92 -3.70 8.24
N THR A 92 7.05 -2.76 7.90
CA THR A 92 5.91 -3.01 7.03
C THR A 92 5.95 -2.06 5.84
N ALA A 93 5.65 -2.57 4.66
CA ALA A 93 5.43 -1.79 3.45
C ALA A 93 4.03 -2.07 2.91
N LEU A 94 3.46 -1.13 2.16
CA LEU A 94 2.20 -1.31 1.45
C LEU A 94 2.47 -1.44 -0.03
N ILE A 95 1.67 -2.24 -0.74
CA ILE A 95 1.71 -2.30 -2.21
C ILE A 95 0.34 -2.00 -2.79
N ILE A 96 0.30 -1.19 -3.85
CA ILE A 96 -0.93 -0.85 -4.55
C ILE A 96 -0.70 -0.77 -6.05
N THR A 97 -1.71 -1.15 -6.84
CA THR A 97 -1.63 -1.07 -8.29
C THR A 97 -1.67 0.37 -8.78
N GLN A 98 -0.89 0.67 -9.82
CA GLN A 98 -0.92 1.98 -10.49
C GLN A 98 -1.02 1.79 -11.99
N THR A 99 -2.12 2.25 -12.58
CA THR A 99 -2.43 2.05 -14.00
C THR A 99 -1.84 3.13 -14.92
N GLY A 100 -1.38 4.27 -14.37
CA GLY A 100 -0.66 5.29 -15.13
C GLY A 100 -1.48 6.13 -16.12
N GLY A 101 -2.81 6.16 -16.00
CA GLY A 101 -3.71 6.92 -16.87
C GLY A 101 -4.44 8.06 -16.14
N GLY A 102 -5.41 8.69 -16.82
CA GLY A 102 -6.26 9.74 -16.24
C GLY A 102 -7.40 9.24 -15.34
N CYS A 103 -7.40 7.97 -14.94
CA CYS A 103 -8.50 7.39 -14.16
C CYS A 103 -8.28 7.57 -12.65
N ARG A 104 -9.36 7.42 -11.86
CA ARG A 104 -9.27 7.54 -10.40
C ARG A 104 -8.31 6.52 -9.77
N ALA A 105 -8.21 5.31 -10.33
CA ALA A 105 -7.32 4.26 -9.84
C ALA A 105 -5.83 4.65 -9.90
N SER A 106 -5.42 5.43 -10.91
CA SER A 106 -4.04 5.91 -11.02
C SER A 106 -3.61 6.81 -9.86
N ASN A 107 -4.57 7.43 -9.17
CA ASN A 107 -4.33 8.35 -8.05
C ASN A 107 -4.34 7.67 -6.68
N TYR A 108 -4.62 6.36 -6.58
CA TYR A 108 -4.75 5.69 -5.27
C TYR A 108 -3.44 5.76 -4.49
N ILE A 109 -2.30 5.60 -5.15
CA ILE A 109 -0.98 5.70 -4.52
C ILE A 109 -0.71 7.07 -3.92
N TYR A 110 -1.09 8.15 -4.61
CA TYR A 110 -0.95 9.51 -4.12
C TYR A 110 -1.85 9.76 -2.91
N LEU A 111 -3.12 9.34 -3.00
CA LEU A 111 -4.09 9.47 -1.92
C LEU A 111 -3.66 8.68 -0.68
N LEU A 112 -3.14 7.46 -0.88
CA LEU A 112 -2.60 6.62 0.19
C LEU A 112 -1.43 7.30 0.90
N ARG A 113 -0.43 7.80 0.17
CA ARG A 113 0.71 8.54 0.76
C ARG A 113 0.24 9.75 1.58
N LYS A 114 -0.74 10.50 1.06
CA LYS A 114 -1.34 11.64 1.78
C LYS A 114 -2.06 11.20 3.05
N ALA A 115 -2.81 10.10 2.98
CA ALA A 115 -3.54 9.55 4.11
C ALA A 115 -2.59 9.03 5.21
N LEU A 116 -1.51 8.35 4.83
CA LEU A 116 -0.46 7.90 5.75
C LEU A 116 0.22 9.08 6.46
N LYS A 117 0.55 10.15 5.74
CA LYS A 117 1.13 11.35 6.34
C LYS A 117 0.19 11.98 7.38
N LYS A 118 -1.12 12.01 7.11
CA LYS A 118 -2.13 12.50 8.07
C LYS A 118 -2.33 11.56 9.27
N ALA A 119 -1.99 10.29 9.13
CA ALA A 119 -2.11 9.28 10.17
C ALA A 119 -0.81 9.08 10.95
N ASP A 120 0.19 9.97 10.78
CA ASP A 120 1.54 9.88 11.36
C ASP A 120 2.30 8.61 10.95
N LEU A 121 1.92 8.00 9.82
CA LEU A 121 2.51 6.79 9.24
C LEU A 121 3.23 7.09 7.91
N GLY A 122 3.59 8.35 7.66
CA GLY A 122 4.24 8.79 6.42
C GLY A 122 5.61 8.14 6.15
N PHE A 123 6.20 7.48 7.14
CA PHE A 123 7.44 6.72 7.01
C PHE A 123 7.25 5.31 6.43
N VAL A 124 6.02 4.81 6.34
CA VAL A 124 5.72 3.48 5.78
C VAL A 124 5.92 3.52 4.26
N PRO A 125 6.79 2.67 3.68
CA PRO A 125 7.00 2.62 2.24
C PRO A 125 5.72 2.23 1.49
N VAL A 126 5.43 2.93 0.39
CA VAL A 126 4.32 2.61 -0.51
C VAL A 126 4.86 2.26 -1.89
N ILE A 127 4.75 0.98 -2.21
CA ILE A 127 5.20 0.33 -3.43
C ILE A 127 4.12 0.47 -4.50
N SER A 128 4.52 0.91 -5.68
CA SER A 128 3.66 0.92 -6.86
C SER A 128 3.84 -0.36 -7.66
N LEU A 129 2.77 -1.12 -7.84
CA LEU A 129 2.75 -2.24 -8.77
C LEU A 129 2.22 -1.74 -10.12
N ASN A 130 3.12 -1.51 -11.06
CA ASN A 130 2.81 -1.09 -12.42
C ASN A 130 3.77 -1.73 -13.41
N LEU A 131 3.32 -1.92 -14.65
CA LEU A 131 4.13 -2.51 -15.73
C LEU A 131 4.90 -1.45 -16.54
N SER A 132 4.66 -0.16 -16.27
CA SER A 132 5.15 0.97 -17.06
C SER A 132 6.38 1.66 -16.46
N GLY A 133 6.93 1.16 -15.34
CA GLY A 133 8.10 1.72 -14.65
C GLY A 133 7.87 3.07 -13.94
N LEU A 134 6.62 3.51 -13.79
CA LEU A 134 6.23 4.88 -13.39
C LEU A 134 6.67 5.28 -11.98
N ASP A 135 6.89 4.32 -11.09
CA ASP A 135 7.26 4.55 -9.70
C ASP A 135 8.22 3.42 -9.30
N SER A 136 9.44 3.52 -9.84
CA SER A 136 10.49 2.52 -9.65
C SER A 136 10.86 2.38 -8.18
N GLN A 137 11.02 1.14 -7.74
CA GLN A 137 11.40 0.79 -6.37
C GLN A 137 12.59 -0.16 -6.39
N PRO A 138 13.74 0.20 -5.80
CA PRO A 138 14.94 -0.63 -5.84
C PRO A 138 14.75 -2.06 -5.33
N GLY A 139 13.85 -2.28 -4.36
CA GLY A 139 13.53 -3.61 -3.82
C GLY A 139 12.66 -4.50 -4.71
N LEU A 140 12.14 -3.99 -5.83
CA LEU A 140 11.37 -4.77 -6.82
C LEU A 140 12.15 -5.11 -8.11
N ASN A 141 13.40 -4.65 -8.24
CA ASN A 141 14.24 -4.79 -9.45
C ASN A 141 15.47 -5.68 -9.23
#